data_AF-A0A117LNT8-F1
#
_entry.id   AF-A0A117LNT8-F1
#
_cell.length_a   1.000
_cell.length_b   1.000
_cell.length_c   1.000
_cell.angle_alpha   90.00
_cell.angle_beta   90.00
_cell.angle_gamma   90.00
#
_symmetry.space_group_name_H-M   'P 1'
#
loop_
_entity.id
_entity.type
_entity.pdbx_description
1 polymer ?
#
loop_
_entity_poly.entity_id
_entity_poly.type
_entity_poly.pdbx_seq_one_letter_code
_entity_poly.pdbx_strand_id
1 'polypeptide(L)' 'MLCNLLNVAKSVGVNKMVQTVSVPYPLGDPNLSPEEEWKLRYHRVGVALDALTKDIEDQTVFPTKI' A
#
# COMPACT_ATOMS: atom_id res chain seq x y z
N MET A 1 -7.31 2.30 -2.20
CA MET A 1 -6.43 2.08 -3.36
C MET A 1 -5.03 1.77 -2.89
N LEU A 2 -4.39 0.73 -3.42
CA LEU A 2 -2.94 0.52 -3.29
C LEU A 2 -2.23 1.41 -4.31
N CYS A 3 -1.27 2.23 -3.87
CA CYS A 3 -0.55 3.11 -4.77
C CYS A 3 0.87 3.43 -4.29
N ASN A 4 1.80 3.48 -5.25
CA ASN A 4 3.17 3.95 -5.05
C ASN A 4 3.30 5.47 -5.27
N LEU A 5 2.48 6.05 -6.16
CA LEU A 5 2.48 7.47 -6.49
C LEU A 5 1.43 8.23 -5.65
N LEU A 6 1.74 8.49 -4.37
CA LEU A 6 0.81 9.15 -3.45
C LEU A 6 0.35 10.54 -3.91
N ASN A 7 1.24 11.35 -4.47
CA ASN A 7 0.88 12.71 -4.91
C ASN A 7 -0.11 12.70 -6.08
N VAL A 8 0.06 11.76 -7.01
CA VAL A 8 -0.88 11.56 -8.13
C VAL A 8 -2.22 11.02 -7.61
N ALA A 9 -2.19 10.06 -6.69
CA ALA A 9 -3.41 9.55 -6.07
C ALA A 9 -4.19 10.65 -5.32
N LYS A 10 -3.49 11.52 -4.59
CA LYS A 10 -4.10 12.69 -3.93
C LYS A 10 -4.74 13.64 -4.96
N SER A 11 -4.01 13.97 -6.02
CA SER A 11 -4.49 14.94 -7.02
C SER A 11 -5.74 14.48 -7.78
N VAL A 12 -5.92 13.16 -7.96
CA VAL A 12 -7.11 12.59 -8.62
C VAL A 12 -8.27 12.29 -7.67
N GLY A 13 -8.16 12.66 -6.39
CA GLY A 13 -9.27 12.55 -5.46
C GLY A 13 -9.36 11.21 -4.70
N VAL A 14 -8.28 10.42 -4.63
CA VAL A 14 -8.33 9.14 -3.90
C VAL A 14 -8.54 9.39 -2.40
N ASN A 15 -9.63 8.83 -1.88
CA ASN A 15 -10.06 8.98 -0.49
C ASN A 15 -9.25 8.12 0.50
N LYS A 16 -8.98 6.86 0.14
CA LYS A 16 -8.22 5.90 0.97
C LYS A 16 -7.00 5.40 0.21
N MET A 17 -5.81 5.83 0.62
CA MET A 17 -4.55 5.50 -0.06
C MET A 17 -3.72 4.59 0.82
N VAL A 18 -3.43 3.38 0.37
CA VAL A 18 -2.54 2.44 1.05
C VAL A 18 -1.19 2.55 0.34
N GLN A 19 -0.19 3.11 1.03
CA GLN A 19 1.09 3.39 0.43
C GLN A 19 1.82 2.08 0.14
N THR A 20 2.28 1.89 -1.09
CA THR A 20 3.18 0.80 -1.47
C THR A 20 4.55 1.34 -1.85
N VAL A 21 5.54 0.46 -1.94
CA VAL A 21 6.85 0.82 -2.49
C VAL A 21 6.79 0.94 -4.01
N SER A 22 7.74 1.68 -4.56
CA SER A 22 8.00 1.70 -6.01
C SER A 22 8.19 0.28 -6.53
N VAL A 23 7.93 0.07 -7.82
CA VAL A 23 8.04 -1.21 -8.51
C VAL A 23 9.39 -1.22 -9.22
N PRO A 24 10.54 -1.49 -8.55
CA PRO A 24 11.83 -1.60 -9.24
C PRO A 24 11.91 -2.88 -10.08
N TYR A 25 10.98 -3.81 -9.87
CA TYR A 25 10.91 -5.12 -10.49
C TYR A 25 9.44 -5.46 -10.83
N PRO A 26 9.14 -6.19 -11.93
CA PRO A 26 7.76 -6.44 -12.37
C PRO A 26 6.85 -7.04 -11.30
N LEU A 27 7.42 -7.84 -10.39
CA LEU A 27 6.75 -8.43 -9.24
C LEU A 27 7.75 -8.57 -8.10
N GLY A 28 7.39 -8.11 -6.90
CA GLY A 28 8.16 -8.36 -5.69
C GLY A 28 9.46 -7.57 -5.56
N ASP A 29 10.23 -7.91 -4.52
CA ASP A 29 11.60 -7.45 -4.31
C ASP A 29 12.53 -8.67 -4.42
N PRO A 30 13.42 -8.73 -5.44
CA PRO A 30 14.29 -9.88 -5.65
C PRO A 30 15.37 -10.02 -4.56
N ASN A 31 15.56 -9.01 -3.70
CA ASN A 31 16.55 -9.05 -2.62
C ASN A 31 15.98 -9.65 -1.32
N LEU A 32 14.67 -9.87 -1.24
CA LEU A 32 14.03 -10.49 -0.07
C LEU A 32 13.98 -12.01 -0.23
N SER A 33 14.06 -12.72 0.89
CA SER A 33 13.72 -14.14 0.89
C SER A 33 12.23 -14.34 0.57
N PRO A 34 11.81 -15.52 0.04
CA PRO A 34 10.40 -15.80 -0.24
C PRO A 34 9.49 -15.63 0.99
N GLU A 35 10.01 -15.90 2.19
CA GLU A 35 9.27 -15.75 3.43
C GLU A 35 9.07 -14.27 3.82
N GLU A 36 10.12 -13.44 3.68
CA GLU A 36 10.04 -12.00 3.95
C GLU A 36 9.17 -11.29 2.91
N GLU A 37 9.25 -11.71 1.65
CA GLU A 37 8.39 -11.19 0.59
C GLU A 37 6.91 -11.56 0.85
N TRP A 38 6.65 -12.80 1.27
CA TRP A 38 5.31 -13.23 1.72
C TRP A 38 4.83 -12.39 2.91
N LYS A 39 5.69 -12.25 3.93
CA LYS A 39 5.68 -11.26 5.03
C LYS A 39 5.03 -9.94 4.61
N LEU A 40 5.74 -9.31 3.69
CA LEU A 40 5.48 -7.98 3.18
C LEU A 40 4.15 -7.89 2.42
N ARG A 41 3.89 -8.86 1.53
CA ARG A 41 2.65 -8.90 0.74
C ARG A 41 1.43 -9.12 1.63
N TYR A 42 1.51 -10.03 2.59
CA TYR A 42 0.41 -10.32 3.50
C TYR A 42 0.03 -9.11 4.34
N HIS A 43 1.02 -8.43 4.95
CA HIS A 43 0.78 -7.23 5.73
C HIS A 43 0.12 -6.10 4.92
N ARG A 44 0.63 -5.82 3.70
CA ARG A 44 0.07 -4.77 2.82
C ARG A 44 -1.37 -5.02 2.43
N VAL A 45 -1.72 -6.27 2.12
CA VAL A 45 -3.09 -6.65 1.79
C VAL A 45 -3.98 -6.54 3.03
N GLY A 46 -3.49 -6.92 4.21
CA GLY A 46 -4.19 -6.73 5.48
C GLY A 46 -4.53 -5.26 5.75
N VAL A 47 -3.53 -4.37 5.67
CA VAL A 47 -3.75 -2.91 5.83
C VAL A 47 -4.74 -2.37 4.79
N ALA A 48 -4.70 -2.89 3.56
CA ALA A 48 -5.66 -2.48 2.53
C ALA A 48 -7.09 -2.93 2.85
N LEU A 49 -7.26 -4.13 3.41
CA LEU A 49 -8.55 -4.63 3.84
C LEU A 49 -9.10 -3.81 5.02
N ASP A 50 -8.26 -3.51 6.01
CA ASP A 50 -8.62 -2.67 7.15
C ASP A 50 -8.98 -1.24 6.73
N ALA A 51 -8.27 -0.69 5.74
CA ALA A 51 -8.58 0.64 5.20
C ALA A 51 -10.00 0.70 4.62
N LEU A 52 -10.48 -0.38 3.98
CA LEU A 52 -11.83 -0.44 3.43
C LEU A 52 -12.89 -0.30 4.51
N THR A 53 -12.66 -0.84 5.71
CA THR A 53 -13.63 -0.84 6.81
C THR A 53 -13.57 0.40 7.68
N LYS A 54 -12.58 1.28 7.53
CA LYS A 54 -12.49 2.52 8.33
C LYS A 54 -13.32 3.65 7.76
N ASP A 55 -14.09 4.33 8.61
CA ASP A 55 -14.67 5.61 8.29
C ASP A 55 -13.58 6.69 8.19
N ILE A 56 -13.71 7.56 7.19
CA ILE A 56 -12.79 8.67 6.96
C ILE A 56 -13.59 9.93 6.61
N GLU A 57 -13.14 11.07 7.12
CA GLU A 57 -13.72 12.39 6.79
C GLU A 57 -12.91 13.09 5.68
N ASP A 58 -11.60 12.85 5.64
CA ASP A 58 -10.65 13.42 4.68
C ASP A 58 -9.84 12.35 3.94
N GLN A 59 -9.16 12.76 2.86
CA GLN A 59 -8.20 11.92 2.15
C GLN A 59 -7.13 11.38 3.11
N THR A 60 -7.13 10.07 3.31
CA THR A 60 -6.30 9.41 4.33
C THR A 60 -5.26 8.50 3.69
N VAL A 61 -4.02 8.59 4.19
CA VAL A 61 -2.91 7.70 3.82
C VAL A 61 -2.69 6.67 4.92
N PHE A 62 -2.80 5.40 4.55
CA PHE A 62 -2.55 4.24 5.40
C PHE A 62 -1.11 3.74 5.16
N PRO A 63 -0.22 3.82 6.18
CA PRO A 63 1.15 3.35 6.06
C PRO A 63 1.22 1.82 6.05
N THR A 64 2.17 1.25 5.31
CA THR A 64 2.41 -0.20 5.23
C THR A 64 3.86 -0.60 5.54
N LYS A 65 4.60 0.27 6.22
CA LYS A 65 5.95 -0.04 6.68
C LYS A 65 5.87 -1.09 7.79
N ILE A 66 6.66 -2.14 7.61
CA ILE A 66 6.97 -3.19 8.60
C ILE A 66 8.34 -2.88 9.17
#